data_AF-B6XC14-F1
#
_entry.id   AF-B6XC14-F1
#
_cell.length_a   1.000
_cell.length_b   1.000
_cell.length_c   1.000
_cell.angle_alpha   90.00
_cell.angle_beta   90.00
_cell.angle_gamma   90.00
#
_symmetry.space_group_name_H-M   'P 1'
#
loop_
_entity.id
_entity.type
_entity.pdbx_description
1 polymer ?
#
loop_
_entity_poly.entity_id
_entity_poly.type
_entity_poly.pdbx_seq_one_letter_code
_entity_poly.pdbx_strand_id
1 'polypeptide(L)' 'MKRQKRDRLERALSRGYQAGLTGRSKELCPYQAVDARSHWLGGWRQAMEDRAAVAV' A
#
# COMPACT_ATOMS: atom_id res chain seq x y z
N MET A 1 -8.03 -24.85 -3.22
CA MET A 1 -6.86 -23.98 -2.94
C MET A 1 -7.11 -23.17 -1.68
N LYS A 2 -6.37 -23.41 -0.59
CA LYS A 2 -6.41 -22.57 0.62
C LYS A 2 -5.74 -21.23 0.28
N ARG A 3 -6.50 -20.23 -0.17
CA ARG A 3 -6.03 -18.83 -0.25
C ARG A 3 -5.72 -18.37 1.17
N GLN A 4 -4.44 -18.41 1.55
CA GLN A 4 -3.99 -18.06 2.89
C GLN A 4 -4.25 -16.57 3.16
N LYS A 5 -4.37 -16.18 4.43
CA LYS A 5 -4.49 -14.77 4.87
C LYS A 5 -3.47 -13.83 4.19
N ARG A 6 -2.30 -14.36 3.80
CA ARG A 6 -1.22 -13.64 3.08
C ARG A 6 -1.71 -12.93 1.82
N ASP A 7 -2.62 -13.54 1.05
CA ASP A 7 -3.20 -12.94 -0.17
C ASP A 7 -3.88 -11.59 0.11
N ARG A 8 -4.51 -11.42 1.28
CA ARG A 8 -5.22 -10.17 1.61
C ARG A 8 -4.27 -9.05 1.98
N LEU A 9 -3.20 -9.36 2.71
CA LEU A 9 -2.20 -8.38 3.16
C LEU A 9 -1.28 -7.97 2.02
N GLU A 10 -0.88 -8.92 1.16
CA GLU A 10 -0.08 -8.64 -0.02
C GLU A 10 -0.86 -7.75 -1.01
N ARG A 11 -2.15 -8.05 -1.21
CA ARG A 11 -3.03 -7.17 -2.01
C ARG A 11 -3.15 -5.76 -1.40
N ALA A 12 -3.21 -5.66 -0.07
CA ALA A 12 -3.25 -4.36 0.59
C ALA A 12 -1.95 -3.58 0.33
N LEU A 13 -0.80 -4.23 0.45
CA LEU A 13 0.51 -3.66 0.12
C LEU A 13 0.56 -3.15 -1.33
N SER A 14 0.23 -3.98 -2.32
CA SER A 14 0.27 -3.60 -3.74
C SER A 14 -0.68 -2.44 -4.06
N ARG A 15 -1.88 -2.41 -3.44
CA ARG A 15 -2.81 -1.29 -3.58
C ARG A 15 -2.29 -0.01 -2.96
N GLY A 16 -1.59 -0.11 -1.83
CA GLY A 16 -0.92 1.01 -1.19
C GLY A 16 0.13 1.63 -2.10
N TYR A 17 0.97 0.78 -2.68
CA TYR A 17 2.01 1.20 -3.63
C TYR A 17 1.42 1.93 -4.85
N GLN A 18 0.39 1.38 -5.50
CA GLN A 18 -0.29 2.07 -6.59
C GLN A 18 -0.90 3.42 -6.16
N ALA A 19 -1.47 3.51 -4.96
CA ALA A 19 -2.01 4.78 -4.46
C ALA A 19 -0.90 5.82 -4.24
N GLY A 20 0.26 5.41 -3.74
CA GLY A 20 1.43 6.28 -3.61
C GLY A 20 1.96 6.74 -4.97
N LEU A 21 2.09 5.84 -5.95
CA LEU A 21 2.53 6.17 -7.32
C LEU A 21 1.61 7.17 -8.02
N THR A 22 0.31 7.14 -7.71
CA THR A 22 -0.67 8.09 -8.25
C THR A 22 -0.74 9.41 -7.48
N GLY A 23 0.05 9.58 -6.41
CA GLY A 23 0.06 10.78 -5.58
C GLY A 23 -1.17 10.93 -4.68
N ARG A 24 -1.92 9.84 -4.44
CA ARG A 24 -3.12 9.88 -3.57
C ARG A 24 -2.72 10.02 -2.11
N SER A 25 -3.57 10.64 -1.29
CA SER A 25 -3.34 10.75 0.16
C SER A 25 -3.39 9.38 0.85
N LYS A 26 -2.61 9.22 1.92
CA LYS A 26 -2.62 8.04 2.81
C LYS A 26 -3.97 7.79 3.50
N GLU A 27 -4.83 8.82 3.55
CA GLU A 27 -6.16 8.77 4.17
C GLU A 27 -7.19 8.03 3.33
N LEU A 28 -6.93 7.85 2.02
CA LEU A 28 -7.77 7.06 1.11
C LEU A 28 -7.63 5.54 1.33
N CYS A 29 -6.94 5.11 2.38
CA CYS A 29 -6.82 3.71 2.73
C CYS A 29 -8.20 3.10 3.05
N PRO A 30 -8.69 2.12 2.26
CA PRO A 30 -10.02 1.55 2.46
C PRO A 30 -10.08 0.53 3.60
N TYR A 31 -8.94 0.20 4.22
CA TYR A 31 -8.83 -0.84 5.22
C TYR A 31 -9.01 -0.28 6.64
N GLN A 32 -10.01 -0.80 7.36
CA GLN A 32 -10.19 -0.52 8.79
C GLN A 32 -9.42 -1.50 9.69
N ALA A 33 -9.16 -2.72 9.20
CA ALA A 33 -8.34 -3.70 9.92
C ALA A 33 -6.88 -3.21 10.00
N VAL A 34 -6.32 -3.20 11.22
CA VAL A 34 -4.98 -2.68 11.51
C VAL A 34 -3.91 -3.34 10.65
N ASP A 35 -3.92 -4.67 10.54
CA ASP A 35 -2.92 -5.40 9.74
C ASP A 35 -2.94 -4.97 8.26
N ALA A 36 -4.12 -4.96 7.65
CA ALA A 36 -4.27 -4.60 6.24
C ALA A 36 -3.94 -3.12 6.01
N ARG A 37 -4.29 -2.24 6.95
CA ARG A 37 -3.95 -0.82 6.91
C ARG A 37 -2.43 -0.62 7.01
N SER A 38 -1.75 -1.33 7.90
CA SER A 38 -0.29 -1.27 8.05
C SER A 38 0.42 -1.70 6.77
N HIS A 39 -0.03 -2.80 6.13
CA HIS A 39 0.52 -3.24 4.85
C HIS A 39 0.26 -2.22 3.73
N TRP A 40 -0.95 -1.69 3.62
CA TRP A 40 -1.28 -0.67 2.63
C TRP A 40 -0.44 0.61 2.82
N LEU A 41 -0.29 1.09 4.05
CA LEU A 41 0.55 2.25 4.35
C LEU A 41 2.03 1.99 4.07
N GLY A 42 2.51 0.76 4.27
CA GLY A 42 3.85 0.33 3.91
C GLY A 42 4.11 0.46 2.41
N GLY A 43 3.21 -0.08 1.57
CA GLY A 43 3.30 0.07 0.12
C GLY A 43 3.22 1.53 -0.33
N TRP A 44 2.34 2.33 0.28
CA TRP A 44 2.19 3.75 -0.04
C TRP A 44 3.47 4.56 0.23
N ARG A 45 4.13 4.32 1.38
CA ARG A 45 5.41 4.97 1.71
C ARG A 45 6.50 4.61 0.71
N GLN A 46 6.63 3.32 0.40
CA GLN A 46 7.60 2.84 -0.59
C GLN A 46 7.41 3.55 -1.93
N ALA A 47 6.17 3.69 -2.41
CA ALA A 47 5.90 4.39 -3.67
C ALA A 47 6.19 5.89 -3.61
N MET A 48 6.03 6.54 -2.46
CA MET A 48 6.39 7.95 -2.28
C MET A 48 7.90 8.14 -2.23
N GLU A 49 8.63 7.23 -1.58
CA GLU A 49 10.09 7.18 -1.59
C GLU A 49 10.63 6.98 -3.01
N ASP A 50 10.09 6.00 -3.75
CA ASP A 50 10.48 5.73 -5.13
C ASP A 50 10.17 6.94 -6.05
N ARG A 51 9.01 7.59 -5.87
CA ARG A 51 8.67 8.82 -6.61
C ARG A 51 9.61 9.98 -6.28
N ALA A 52 9.95 10.15 -5.01
CA ALA A 52 10.87 11.20 -4.58
C ALA A 52 12.27 10.93 -5.13
N ALA A 53 12.71 9.67 -5.19
CA ALA A 53 14.00 9.28 -5.75
C ALA A 53 14.08 9.48 -7.27
N VAL A 54 12.98 9.31 -8.01
CA VAL A 54 12.91 9.53 -9.46
C VAL A 54 12.74 11.01 -9.84
N ALA A 55 12.31 11.86 -8.90
CA ALA A 55 12.12 13.29 -9.12
C ALA A 55 13.41 14.13 -8.94
N VAL A 56 14.55 13.48 -8.67
CA VAL A 56 15.90 14.08 -8.59
C VAL A 56 16.65 13.81 -9.90
#